data_AF-W1XPF5-F1
#
_entry.id   AF-W1XPF5-F1
#
_cell.length_a   1.000
_cell.length_b   1.000
_cell.length_c   1.000
_cell.angle_alpha   90.00
_cell.angle_beta   90.00
_cell.angle_gamma   90.00
#
_symmetry.space_group_name_H-M   'P 1'
#
loop_
_entity.id
_entity.type
_entity.pdbx_description
1 polymer ?
#
loop_
_entity_poly.entity_id
_entity_poly.type
_entity_poly.pdbx_seq_one_letter_code
_entity_poly.pdbx_strand_id
1 'polypeptide(L)'
;LLNVPSNYKVLFCHGGGRGQFAAVPLNILGDKTTADYVDAGYWAASAIKEAKKYCTPNVFDAKVTVDGLRAVKPMREWQLSDNAAYMHYCPNETIDGI
;
A
#
# COMPACT_ATOMS: atom_id res chain seq x y z
N LEU A 1 8.44 -10.97 20.41
CA LEU A 1 7.40 -11.35 19.42
C LEU A 1 7.77 -10.86 18.03
N LEU A 2 7.82 -9.55 17.74
CA LEU A 2 8.15 -9.02 16.40
C LEU A 2 9.59 -8.50 16.23
N ASN A 3 10.43 -8.57 17.28
CA ASN A 3 11.83 -8.12 17.26
C ASN A 3 12.02 -6.70 16.67
N VAL A 4 11.17 -5.75 17.07
CA VAL A 4 11.18 -4.37 16.57
C VAL A 4 12.51 -3.68 16.93
N PRO A 5 13.31 -3.22 15.95
CA PRO A 5 14.56 -2.52 16.21
C PRO A 5 14.35 -1.17 16.94
N SER A 6 15.37 -0.69 17.65
CA SER A 6 15.27 0.54 18.47
C SER A 6 15.01 1.82 17.68
N ASN A 7 15.35 1.84 16.39
CA ASN A 7 15.08 2.95 15.47
C ASN A 7 13.63 2.97 14.93
N TYR A 8 12.79 1.97 15.25
CA TYR A 8 11.35 2.00 14.99
C TYR A 8 10.56 2.42 16.23
N LYS A 9 9.31 2.84 16.03
CA LYS A 9 8.40 3.27 17.11
C LYS A 9 7.06 2.57 16.97
N VAL A 10 6.49 2.15 18.10
CA VAL A 10 5.17 1.51 18.16
C VAL A 10 4.16 2.59 18.56
N LEU A 11 3.15 2.79 17.71
CA LEU A 11 2.09 3.77 17.92
C LEU A 11 0.76 3.05 18.11
N PHE A 12 -0.03 3.50 19.09
CA PHE A 12 -1.41 3.05 19.31
C PHE A 12 -2.35 4.18 18.91
N CYS A 13 -3.03 4.01 17.78
CA CYS A 13 -3.83 5.06 17.15
C CYS A 13 -5.29 4.67 16.99
N HIS A 14 -6.19 5.64 17.09
CA HIS A 14 -7.60 5.49 16.73
C HIS A 14 -7.79 5.48 15.19
N GLY A 15 -9.02 5.26 14.74
CA GLY A 15 -9.41 5.31 13.31
C GLY A 15 -9.21 4.00 12.54
N GLY A 16 -8.54 3.01 13.12
CA GLY A 16 -8.31 1.71 12.50
C GLY A 16 -7.52 1.78 11.20
N GLY A 17 -7.51 0.68 10.43
CA GLY A 17 -6.76 0.59 9.17
C GLY A 17 -7.18 1.66 8.15
N ARG A 18 -8.48 1.96 8.06
CA ARG A 18 -8.99 3.01 7.16
C ARG A 18 -8.51 4.41 7.54
N GLY A 19 -8.38 4.71 8.83
CA GLY A 19 -7.77 5.96 9.28
C GLY A 19 -6.31 6.07 8.81
N GLN A 20 -5.57 4.95 8.78
CA GLN A 20 -4.18 4.94 8.33
C GLN A 20 -4.03 5.12 6.82
N PHE A 21 -5.04 4.78 6.00
CA PHE A 21 -5.03 5.08 4.57
C PHE A 21 -4.92 6.58 4.27
N ALA A 22 -5.43 7.44 5.17
CA ALA A 22 -5.24 8.88 5.10
C ALA A 22 -4.00 9.35 5.87
N ALA A 23 -3.71 8.75 7.03
CA ALA A 23 -2.59 9.17 7.86
C ALA A 23 -1.23 8.97 7.18
N VAL A 24 -1.04 7.89 6.42
CA VAL A 24 0.21 7.61 5.71
C VAL A 24 0.56 8.70 4.70
N PRO A 25 -0.26 9.03 3.68
CA PRO A 25 0.07 10.10 2.74
C PRO A 25 0.29 11.44 3.44
N LEU A 26 -0.54 11.81 4.43
CA LEU A 26 -0.41 13.08 5.15
C LEU A 26 0.92 13.23 5.92
N ASN A 27 1.59 12.14 6.30
CA ASN A 27 2.83 12.19 7.08
C ASN A 27 4.07 11.85 6.25
N ILE A 28 3.96 11.00 5.23
CA ILE A 28 5.11 10.41 4.55
C ILE A 28 5.39 11.07 3.19
N LEU A 29 4.42 11.75 2.57
CA LEU A 29 4.63 12.40 1.27
C LEU A 29 5.78 13.42 1.28
N GLY A 30 5.97 14.14 2.39
CA GLY A 30 6.96 15.20 2.48
C GLY A 30 6.70 16.30 1.45
N ASP A 31 7.68 16.56 0.58
CA ASP A 31 7.60 17.51 -0.53
C ASP A 31 7.13 16.89 -1.85
N LYS A 32 6.91 15.57 -1.88
CA LYS A 32 6.48 14.84 -3.07
C LYS A 32 4.97 14.92 -3.25
N THR A 33 4.54 14.75 -4.50
CA THR A 33 3.13 14.71 -4.89
C THR A 33 2.69 13.33 -5.37
N THR A 34 3.59 12.34 -5.36
CA THR A 34 3.34 10.99 -5.87
C THR A 34 3.83 9.93 -4.87
N ALA A 35 3.15 8.79 -4.88
CA ALA A 35 3.54 7.58 -4.18
C ALA A 35 3.08 6.36 -4.98
N ASP A 36 3.81 5.26 -4.89
CA ASP A 36 3.45 4.02 -5.59
C ASP A 36 2.47 3.21 -4.75
N TYR A 37 1.49 2.61 -5.41
CA TYR A 37 0.50 1.74 -4.81
C TYR A 37 0.36 0.46 -5.63
N VAL A 38 0.41 -0.68 -4.93
CA VAL A 38 0.29 -2.00 -5.53
C VAL A 38 -1.12 -2.51 -5.27
N ASP A 39 -1.95 -2.58 -6.32
CA ASP A 39 -3.33 -3.07 -6.24
C ASP A 39 -3.35 -4.60 -6.38
N ALA A 40 -3.49 -5.29 -5.25
CA ALA A 40 -3.66 -6.74 -5.19
C ALA A 40 -5.10 -7.16 -4.82
N GLY A 41 -5.96 -6.25 -4.35
CA GLY A 41 -7.29 -6.57 -3.86
C GLY A 41 -8.03 -5.40 -3.20
N TYR A 42 -9.07 -5.72 -2.45
CA TYR A 42 -10.04 -4.76 -1.91
C TYR A 42 -9.43 -3.68 -1.00
N TRP A 43 -8.51 -4.04 -0.10
CA TRP A 43 -7.93 -3.10 0.85
C TRP A 43 -6.89 -2.19 0.20
N ALA A 44 -6.06 -2.72 -0.70
CA ALA A 44 -5.17 -1.91 -1.52
C ALA A 44 -5.97 -0.92 -2.37
N ALA A 45 -7.04 -1.37 -3.05
CA ALA A 45 -7.93 -0.49 -3.80
C ALA A 45 -8.58 0.59 -2.92
N SER A 46 -8.94 0.25 -1.68
CA SER A 46 -9.47 1.20 -0.70
C SER A 46 -8.43 2.24 -0.28
N ALA A 47 -7.17 1.83 -0.06
CA ALA A 47 -6.07 2.74 0.26
C ALA A 47 -5.76 3.68 -0.91
N ILE A 48 -5.73 3.16 -2.15
CA ILE A 48 -5.55 3.94 -3.38
C ILE A 48 -6.64 5.00 -3.51
N LYS A 49 -7.89 4.62 -3.27
CA LYS A 49 -9.02 5.55 -3.33
C LYS A 49 -8.87 6.70 -2.33
N GLU A 50 -8.39 6.40 -1.12
CA GLU A 50 -8.15 7.42 -0.09
C GLU A 50 -6.96 8.32 -0.43
N ALA A 51 -5.86 7.73 -0.91
CA ALA A 51 -4.63 8.44 -1.28
C ALA A 51 -4.84 9.52 -2.35
N LYS A 52 -5.79 9.31 -3.28
CA LYS A 52 -6.16 10.30 -4.32
C LYS A 52 -6.62 11.66 -3.76
N LYS A 53 -6.98 11.75 -2.48
CA LYS A 53 -7.31 13.02 -1.82
C LYS A 53 -6.07 13.85 -1.46
N TYR A 54 -4.89 13.24 -1.43
CA TYR A 54 -3.67 13.82 -0.86
C TYR A 54 -2.49 13.84 -1.83
N CYS A 55 -2.47 12.91 -2.80
CA CYS A 55 -1.43 12.82 -3.82
C CYS A 55 -1.97 12.26 -5.14
N THR A 56 -1.11 12.19 -6.16
CA THR A 56 -1.35 11.44 -7.40
C THR A 56 -0.68 10.07 -7.29
N PRO A 57 -1.40 9.01 -6.89
CA PRO A 57 -0.80 7.69 -6.75
C PRO A 57 -0.45 7.10 -8.12
N ASN A 58 0.75 6.57 -8.27
CA ASN A 58 1.10 5.67 -9.37
C ASN A 58 0.62 4.26 -8.98
N VAL A 59 -0.29 3.68 -9.75
CA VAL A 59 -0.96 2.42 -9.38
C VAL A 59 -0.49 1.31 -10.30
N PHE A 60 0.12 0.28 -9.71
CA PHE A 60 0.44 -0.96 -10.39
C PHE A 60 -0.61 -2.03 -10.10
N ASP A 61 -1.25 -2.55 -11.14
CA ASP A 61 -2.16 -3.69 -11.03
C ASP A 61 -1.37 -4.99 -10.93
N ALA A 62 -1.29 -5.52 -9.70
CA ALA A 62 -0.54 -6.71 -9.37
C ALA A 62 -1.39 -7.99 -9.44
N LYS A 63 -2.69 -7.90 -9.75
CA LYS A 63 -3.56 -9.08 -9.83
C LYS A 63 -3.20 -9.92 -11.06
N VAL A 64 -3.18 -11.24 -10.86
CA VAL A 64 -3.01 -12.23 -11.91
C VAL A 64 -3.79 -13.50 -11.56
N THR A 65 -4.09 -14.32 -12.56
CA THR A 65 -4.66 -15.65 -12.36
C THR A 65 -3.60 -16.70 -12.71
N VAL A 66 -3.33 -17.62 -11.78
CA VAL A 66 -2.43 -18.77 -11.97
C VAL A 66 -3.21 -20.01 -11.62
N ASP A 67 -3.31 -20.96 -12.56
CA ASP A 67 -4.05 -22.22 -12.38
C ASP A 67 -5.51 -22.03 -11.91
N GLY A 68 -6.16 -20.98 -12.40
CA GLY A 68 -7.55 -20.63 -12.04
C GLY A 68 -7.71 -19.98 -10.66
N LEU A 69 -6.62 -19.78 -9.92
CA LEU A 69 -6.59 -19.10 -8.62
C LEU A 69 -6.10 -17.67 -8.78
N ARG A 70 -6.61 -16.77 -7.93
CA ARG A 70 -6.12 -15.40 -7.85
C ARG A 70 -4.75 -15.39 -7.18
N ALA A 71 -3.83 -14.61 -7.72
CA ALA A 71 -2.47 -14.48 -7.24
C ALA A 71 -1.95 -13.05 -7.45
N VAL A 72 -0.76 -12.78 -6.91
CA VAL A 72 -0.04 -11.51 -7.07
C VAL A 72 1.15 -11.72 -8.01
N LYS A 73 1.35 -10.81 -8.96
CA LYS A 73 2.55 -10.77 -9.80
C LYS A 73 3.80 -10.65 -8.92
N PRO A 74 4.92 -11.32 -9.27
CA PRO A 74 6.14 -11.23 -8.49
C PRO A 74 6.68 -9.78 -8.49
N MET A 75 7.29 -9.37 -7.38
CA MET A 75 7.74 -7.98 -7.17
C MET A 75 8.67 -7.45 -8.26
N ARG A 76 9.46 -8.33 -8.90
CA ARG A 76 10.35 -7.95 -10.02
C ARG A 76 9.62 -7.39 -11.24
N GLU A 77 8.30 -7.59 -11.33
CA GLU A 77 7.45 -7.09 -12.42
C GLU A 77 6.71 -5.80 -12.03
N TRP A 78 6.83 -5.35 -10.78
CA TRP A 78 6.15 -4.15 -10.30
C TRP A 78 6.80 -2.91 -10.90
N GLN A 79 6.01 -2.10 -11.60
CA GLN A 79 6.44 -0.85 -12.22
C GLN A 79 6.43 0.27 -11.18
N LEU A 80 7.49 0.33 -10.37
CA LEU A 80 7.70 1.32 -9.33
C LEU A 80 8.42 2.56 -9.88
N SER A 81 8.18 3.71 -9.26
CA SER A 81 8.74 4.99 -9.65
C SER A 81 10.02 5.29 -8.85
N ASP A 82 11.11 5.67 -9.52
CA ASP A 82 12.37 6.05 -8.86
C ASP A 82 12.23 7.27 -7.92
N ASN A 83 11.18 8.07 -8.10
CA ASN A 83 10.96 9.33 -7.38
C ASN A 83 9.71 9.33 -6.48
N ALA A 84 9.07 8.18 -6.26
CA ALA A 84 7.93 8.07 -5.34
C ALA A 84 8.36 8.36 -3.88
N ALA A 85 7.45 8.95 -3.10
CA ALA A 85 7.69 9.17 -1.66
C ALA A 85 7.79 7.85 -0.89
N TYR A 86 6.96 6.88 -1.26
CA TYR A 86 6.90 5.54 -0.69
C TYR A 86 6.18 4.60 -1.66
N MET A 87 6.28 3.31 -1.39
CA MET A 87 5.45 2.27 -2.01
C MET A 87 4.52 1.67 -0.94
N HIS A 88 3.24 1.54 -1.25
CA HIS A 88 2.22 0.93 -0.40
C HIS A 88 1.68 -0.36 -1.03
N TYR A 89 1.59 -1.41 -0.22
CA TYR A 89 0.94 -2.68 -0.59
C TYR A 89 0.18 -3.23 0.61
N CYS A 90 -0.87 -4.02 0.35
CA CYS A 90 -1.54 -4.80 1.39
C CYS A 90 -0.93 -6.21 1.41
N PRO A 91 -0.30 -6.66 2.51
CA PRO A 91 0.36 -7.96 2.55
C PRO A 91 -0.61 -9.15 2.58
N ASN A 92 -1.88 -8.92 2.93
CA ASN A 92 -2.92 -9.92 2.93
C ASN A 92 -4.29 -9.26 2.69
N GLU A 93 -4.87 -9.50 1.53
CA GLU A 93 -6.18 -9.05 1.10
C GLU A 93 -7.27 -9.99 1.63
N THR A 94 -7.76 -9.70 2.84
CA THR A 94 -8.66 -10.63 3.57
C THR A 94 -10.01 -10.89 2.88
N ILE A 95 -10.46 -10.00 2.00
CA ILE A 95 -11.70 -10.19 1.23
C ILE A 95 -11.47 -11.11 0.03
N ASP A 96 -10.33 -10.94 -0.64
CA ASP A 96 -10.00 -11.68 -1.87
C ASP A 96 -9.27 -13.00 -1.60
N GLY A 97 -8.73 -13.19 -0.39
CA GLY A 97 -7.94 -14.37 -0.02
C GLY A 97 -6.58 -14.42 -0.69
N ILE A 98 -5.94 -13.26 -0.87
CA ILE A 98 -4.65 -13.08 -1.56
C ILE A 98 -3.60 -12.53 -0.59
#